data_AF-A0A931MGP3-F1
#
_entry.id   AF-A0A931MGP3-F1
#
_cell.length_a   1.000
_cell.length_b   1.000
_cell.length_c   1.000
_cell.angle_alpha   90.00
_cell.angle_beta   90.00
_cell.angle_gamma   90.00
#
_symmetry.space_group_name_H-M   'P 1'
#
loop_
_entity.id
_entity.type
_entity.pdbx_description
1 polymer ?
#
loop_
_entity_poly.entity_id
_entity_poly.type
_entity_poly.pdbx_seq_one_letter_code
_entity_poly.pdbx_strand_id
1 'polypeptide(L)'
;MNRDLSFNRRAVAGRREYVRNFSVAHSGDTEFQGFLKCKLVHHPNYSTIVPDLIFLEVASKLLWIQPLFFLASHVGFDEETGAGLLIVDVAHGARVQVRFSSDAVRTHLTDGSLLYACTVHGVPYLPSLATGEARLLGNAPQIRLFHHTSASAKRDIRKSGYFWTSSWNIKGTEKLVNIAYLYLTPLDEISEEADLLQIAMASNEKIGYQVDQNQGPEPDLILKVYRGSTRKRRHVLAGWVSCDQISPAPIYRHTPTDGAVYYEVVSPFICRMGAHPDSKISIVDHVFIADAPKQLDYVVVGDATSVEGLAAPYTEENTTHIWKIVRTAPNDDFVSYWRDHANTPEFAGISVELAQVVAAS
;
A
#
# COMPACT_ATOMS: atom_id res chain seq x y z
N MET A 1 2.64 -17.53 -13.86
CA MET A 1 3.42 -16.73 -12.90
C MET A 1 3.60 -17.59 -11.65
N ASN A 2 4.81 -17.71 -11.11
CA ASN A 2 5.02 -18.44 -9.86
C ASN A 2 4.48 -17.56 -8.72
N ARG A 3 3.33 -17.94 -8.15
CA ARG A 3 2.62 -17.13 -7.13
C ARG A 3 3.46 -16.91 -5.87
N ASP A 4 4.37 -17.83 -5.55
CA ASP A 4 5.22 -17.67 -4.37
C ASP A 4 6.24 -16.55 -4.58
N LEU A 5 6.68 -16.35 -5.83
CA LEU A 5 7.53 -15.22 -6.20
C LEU A 5 6.80 -13.88 -6.06
N SER A 6 5.54 -13.80 -6.49
CA SER A 6 4.71 -12.58 -6.44
C SER A 6 4.47 -12.03 -5.03
N PHE A 7 4.44 -12.90 -4.01
CA PHE A 7 4.05 -12.53 -2.65
C PHE A 7 5.20 -12.63 -1.65
N ASN A 8 6.44 -12.57 -2.13
CA ASN A 8 7.62 -12.60 -1.27
C ASN A 8 7.63 -13.81 -0.31
N ARG A 9 7.20 -14.98 -0.81
CA ARG A 9 7.11 -16.21 -0.02
C ARG A 9 7.83 -17.37 -0.69
N ARG A 10 8.21 -18.37 0.10
CA ARG A 10 8.86 -19.60 -0.36
C ARG A 10 8.08 -20.81 0.18
N ALA A 11 8.06 -21.88 -0.61
CA ALA A 11 7.56 -23.16 -0.13
C ALA A 11 8.70 -23.92 0.55
N VAL A 12 8.60 -24.12 1.87
CA VAL A 12 9.59 -24.84 2.67
C VAL A 12 8.87 -26.00 3.37
N ALA A 13 9.28 -27.23 3.09
CA ALA A 13 8.71 -28.45 3.68
C ALA A 13 7.15 -28.52 3.63
N GLY A 14 6.55 -28.05 2.53
CA GLY A 14 5.10 -28.04 2.34
C GLY A 14 4.36 -26.93 3.09
N ARG A 15 5.07 -25.90 3.58
CA ARG A 15 4.50 -24.70 4.20
C ARG A 15 4.95 -23.44 3.46
N ARG A 16 4.13 -22.40 3.50
CA ARG A 16 4.45 -21.07 3.00
C ARG A 16 5.17 -20.27 4.08
N GLU A 17 6.36 -19.78 3.75
CA GLU A 17 7.14 -18.88 4.59
C GLU A 17 7.35 -17.55 3.86
N TYR A 18 6.91 -16.44 4.46
CA TYR A 18 7.15 -15.10 3.92
C TYR A 18 8.56 -14.65 4.30
N VAL A 19 9.30 -14.17 3.31
CA VAL A 19 10.69 -13.72 3.49
C VAL A 19 10.67 -12.39 4.24
N ARG A 20 11.19 -12.38 5.47
CA ARG A 20 11.22 -11.18 6.32
C ARG A 20 12.57 -10.47 6.36
N ASN A 21 13.63 -11.12 5.86
CA ASN A 21 14.98 -10.61 5.92
C ASN A 21 15.54 -10.44 4.50
N PHE A 22 15.89 -9.20 4.16
CA PHE A 22 16.42 -8.79 2.86
C PHE A 22 17.92 -8.49 2.91
N SER A 23 18.67 -9.22 3.74
CA SER A 23 20.13 -9.07 3.91
C SER A 23 20.94 -9.11 2.61
N VAL A 24 20.37 -9.61 1.51
CA VAL A 24 20.95 -9.51 0.17
C VAL A 24 19.92 -8.97 -0.80
N ALA A 25 20.13 -7.73 -1.28
CA ALA A 25 19.34 -7.15 -2.35
C ALA A 25 19.85 -7.65 -3.71
N HIS A 26 18.93 -8.13 -4.55
CA HIS A 26 19.22 -8.48 -5.94
C HIS A 26 18.90 -7.29 -6.83
N SER A 27 19.93 -6.58 -7.29
CA SER A 27 19.80 -5.50 -8.26
C SER A 27 20.11 -5.99 -9.67
N GLY A 28 19.59 -5.26 -10.66
CA GLY A 28 19.93 -5.43 -12.06
C GLY A 28 19.71 -4.11 -12.80
N ASP A 29 20.21 -4.05 -14.02
CA ASP A 29 20.15 -2.89 -14.92
C ASP A 29 19.19 -3.09 -16.08
N THR A 30 18.49 -4.24 -16.13
CA THR A 30 17.50 -4.52 -17.17
C THR A 30 16.38 -3.50 -17.09
N GLU A 31 16.15 -2.84 -18.21
CA GLU A 31 15.19 -1.77 -18.34
C GLU A 31 13.80 -2.30 -18.71
N PHE A 32 12.79 -1.78 -18.03
CA PHE A 32 11.38 -2.02 -18.30
C PHE A 32 10.65 -0.68 -18.40
N GLN A 33 9.74 -0.56 -19.37
CA GLN A 33 8.83 0.58 -19.47
C GLN A 33 7.59 0.33 -18.61
N GLY A 34 7.02 1.39 -18.07
CA GLY A 34 5.89 1.26 -17.16
C GLY A 34 5.37 2.56 -16.59
N PHE A 35 4.70 2.42 -15.44
CA PHE A 35 4.11 3.55 -14.73
C PHE A 35 4.41 3.49 -13.23
N LEU A 36 4.45 4.65 -12.59
CA LEU A 36 4.55 4.81 -11.15
C LEU A 36 3.32 5.55 -10.64
N LYS A 37 2.55 4.93 -9.76
CA LYS A 37 1.58 5.64 -8.92
C LYS A 37 2.28 6.04 -7.63
N CYS A 38 2.30 7.32 -7.31
CA CYS A 38 2.94 7.80 -6.08
C CYS A 38 2.22 9.03 -5.50
N LYS A 39 2.56 9.37 -4.27
CA LYS A 39 2.06 10.55 -3.56
C LYS A 39 3.20 11.38 -3.00
N LEU A 40 3.09 12.70 -3.06
CA LEU A 40 3.90 13.58 -2.24
C LEU A 40 3.25 13.72 -0.86
N VAL A 41 4.01 13.44 0.19
CA VAL A 41 3.56 13.54 1.57
C VAL A 41 4.49 14.44 2.38
N HIS A 42 3.91 15.22 3.29
CA HIS A 42 4.64 16.09 4.18
C HIS A 42 4.68 15.56 5.60
N HIS A 43 5.87 15.60 6.17
CA HIS A 43 6.18 15.56 7.59
C HIS A 43 6.46 17.01 8.05
N PRO A 44 6.35 17.36 9.34
CA PRO A 44 6.71 18.69 9.83
C PRO A 44 8.08 19.23 9.41
N ASN A 45 9.04 18.34 9.15
CA ASN A 45 10.43 18.72 8.85
C ASN A 45 10.89 18.45 7.42
N TYR A 46 10.15 17.66 6.63
CA TYR A 46 10.57 17.28 5.27
C TYR A 46 9.41 16.68 4.47
N SER A 47 9.65 16.46 3.19
CA SER A 47 8.72 15.82 2.26
C SER A 47 9.32 14.52 1.73
N THR A 48 8.48 13.60 1.28
CA THR A 48 8.94 12.45 0.50
C THR A 48 7.87 12.02 -0.50
N ILE A 49 8.29 11.37 -1.58
CA ILE A 49 7.39 10.70 -2.52
C ILE A 49 7.25 9.24 -2.09
N VAL A 50 6.03 8.85 -1.72
CA VAL A 50 5.67 7.48 -1.38
C VAL A 50 5.25 6.74 -2.64
N PRO A 51 5.95 5.65 -3.04
CA PRO A 51 5.51 4.80 -4.13
C PRO A 51 4.33 3.93 -3.68
N ASP A 52 3.15 4.13 -4.28
CA ASP A 52 1.98 3.31 -3.98
C ASP A 52 2.04 1.99 -4.76
N LEU A 53 2.23 2.08 -6.08
CA LEU A 53 2.22 0.93 -7.01
C LEU A 53 3.20 1.19 -8.17
N ILE A 54 3.89 0.14 -8.59
CA ILE A 54 4.74 0.14 -9.78
C ILE A 54 4.08 -0.73 -10.85
N PHE A 55 4.00 -0.26 -12.08
CA PHE A 55 3.42 -1.00 -13.21
C PHE A 55 4.50 -1.31 -14.24
N LEU A 56 4.46 -2.50 -14.83
CA LEU A 56 5.36 -2.92 -15.90
C LEU A 56 4.57 -3.29 -17.15
N GLU A 57 5.00 -2.76 -18.29
CA GLU A 57 4.50 -3.15 -19.59
C GLU A 57 5.30 -4.34 -20.13
N VAL A 58 4.67 -5.51 -20.23
CA VAL A 58 5.33 -6.75 -20.64
C VAL A 58 4.47 -7.50 -21.64
N ALA A 59 4.94 -7.63 -22.88
CA ALA A 59 4.27 -8.39 -23.95
C ALA A 59 2.76 -8.07 -24.06
N SER A 60 2.43 -6.77 -24.17
CA SER A 60 1.06 -6.22 -24.26
C SER A 60 0.18 -6.46 -23.02
N LYS A 61 0.76 -6.87 -21.88
CA LYS A 61 0.09 -6.93 -20.58
C LYS A 61 0.63 -5.85 -19.68
N LEU A 62 -0.24 -5.34 -18.81
CA LEU A 62 0.17 -4.50 -17.69
C LEU A 62 0.19 -5.36 -16.43
N LEU A 63 1.36 -5.45 -15.82
CA LEU A 63 1.56 -6.09 -14.53
C LEU A 63 1.77 -5.02 -13.49
N TRP A 64 1.43 -5.30 -12.22
CA TRP A 64 1.77 -4.40 -11.13
C TRP A 64 2.59 -5.11 -10.07
N ILE A 65 3.46 -4.35 -9.42
CA ILE A 65 4.35 -4.76 -8.34
C ILE A 65 4.00 -3.90 -7.11
N GLN A 66 3.90 -4.58 -5.97
CA GLN A 66 3.72 -3.99 -4.66
C GLN A 66 5.09 -3.58 -4.10
N PRO A 67 5.34 -2.28 -3.87
CA PRO A 67 6.47 -1.83 -3.06
C PRO A 67 6.43 -2.48 -1.66
N LEU A 68 7.58 -2.94 -1.17
CA LEU A 68 7.72 -3.48 0.19
C LEU A 68 8.54 -2.55 1.06
N PHE A 69 9.70 -2.09 0.57
CA PHE A 69 10.54 -1.10 1.23
C PHE A 69 11.00 -0.05 0.22
N PHE A 70 11.32 1.15 0.67
CA PHE A 70 11.89 2.19 -0.20
C PHE A 70 12.77 3.16 0.56
N LEU A 71 13.72 3.76 -0.15
CA LEU A 71 14.56 4.84 0.37
C LEU A 71 13.88 6.20 0.17
N ALA A 72 14.40 7.23 0.84
CA ALA A 72 14.00 8.61 0.58
C ALA A 72 14.11 8.96 -0.92
N SER A 73 13.20 9.79 -1.41
CA SER A 73 13.15 10.17 -2.82
C SER A 73 14.35 11.02 -3.22
N HIS A 74 14.94 10.73 -4.38
CA HIS A 74 15.96 11.56 -4.99
C HIS A 74 15.29 12.43 -6.05
N VAL A 75 15.35 13.75 -5.87
CA VAL A 75 14.79 14.71 -6.82
C VAL A 75 15.93 15.57 -7.35
N GLY A 76 16.03 15.66 -8.67
CA GLY A 76 17.00 16.47 -9.38
C GLY A 76 16.28 17.52 -10.25
N PHE A 77 16.93 18.66 -10.43
CA PHE A 77 16.44 19.75 -11.26
C PHE A 77 17.50 20.09 -12.29
N ASP A 78 17.13 20.09 -13.57
CA ASP A 78 17.90 20.73 -14.62
C ASP A 78 17.15 21.98 -15.14
N GLU A 79 17.72 22.68 -16.13
CA GLU A 79 17.17 23.94 -16.63
C GLU A 79 15.82 23.77 -17.34
N GLU A 80 15.53 22.58 -17.89
CA GLU A 80 14.35 22.33 -18.74
C GLU A 80 13.33 21.39 -18.07
N THR A 81 13.79 20.44 -17.25
CA THR A 81 12.98 19.38 -16.65
C THR A 81 13.44 19.02 -15.24
N GLY A 82 12.49 18.50 -14.46
CA GLY A 82 12.75 17.84 -13.19
C GLY A 82 12.81 16.33 -13.37
N ALA A 83 13.63 15.66 -12.55
CA ALA A 83 13.71 14.20 -12.53
C ALA A 83 13.56 13.66 -11.11
N GLY A 84 12.82 12.56 -10.99
CA GLY A 84 12.67 11.79 -9.76
C GLY A 84 13.28 10.40 -9.91
N LEU A 85 13.94 9.93 -8.85
CA LEU A 85 14.44 8.57 -8.70
C LEU A 85 13.96 8.00 -7.36
N LEU A 86 13.30 6.84 -7.42
CA LEU A 86 12.97 6.04 -6.25
C LEU A 86 13.74 4.72 -6.29
N ILE A 87 14.28 4.33 -5.14
CA ILE A 87 14.89 3.02 -4.91
C ILE A 87 13.91 2.21 -4.08
N VAL A 88 13.40 1.11 -4.64
CA VAL A 88 12.31 0.34 -4.05
C VAL A 88 12.70 -1.13 -4.00
N ASP A 89 12.54 -1.77 -2.84
CA ASP A 89 12.63 -3.21 -2.70
C ASP A 89 11.26 -3.84 -2.89
N VAL A 90 11.24 -4.92 -3.66
CA VAL A 90 10.06 -5.68 -4.06
C VAL A 90 10.27 -7.16 -3.70
N ALA A 91 9.33 -8.02 -4.08
CA ALA A 91 9.33 -9.41 -3.65
C ALA A 91 10.66 -10.15 -3.92
N HIS A 92 11.03 -11.05 -2.98
CA HIS A 92 12.27 -11.82 -2.96
C HIS A 92 13.55 -10.97 -2.92
N GLY A 93 13.49 -9.78 -2.33
CA GLY A 93 14.65 -8.90 -2.15
C GLY A 93 15.20 -8.33 -3.44
N ALA A 94 14.41 -8.36 -4.52
CA ALA A 94 14.79 -7.64 -5.72
C ALA A 94 14.67 -6.13 -5.46
N ARG A 95 15.68 -5.37 -5.89
CA ARG A 95 15.69 -3.92 -5.82
C ARG A 95 15.50 -3.34 -7.20
N VAL A 96 14.58 -2.38 -7.31
CA VAL A 96 14.32 -1.64 -8.54
C VAL A 96 14.65 -0.16 -8.38
N GLN A 97 15.10 0.45 -9.48
CA GLN A 97 15.23 1.89 -9.61
C GLN A 97 14.12 2.39 -10.52
N VAL A 98 13.23 3.25 -10.00
CA VAL A 98 12.14 3.84 -10.76
C VAL A 98 12.50 5.29 -11.08
N ARG A 99 12.63 5.59 -12.37
CA ARG A 99 12.99 6.92 -12.88
C ARG A 99 11.81 7.54 -13.61
N PHE A 100 11.46 8.76 -13.27
CA PHE A 100 10.38 9.52 -13.89
C PHE A 100 10.77 11.00 -14.02
N SER A 101 10.12 11.71 -14.93
CA SER A 101 10.33 13.15 -15.14
C SER A 101 9.08 13.95 -14.81
N SER A 102 9.25 15.24 -14.52
CA SER A 102 8.18 16.20 -14.26
C SER A 102 7.16 16.29 -15.40
N ASP A 103 7.60 16.12 -16.64
CA ASP A 103 6.74 16.18 -17.84
C ASP A 103 6.02 14.85 -18.16
N ALA A 104 6.35 13.78 -17.42
CA ALA A 104 5.85 12.44 -17.67
C ALA A 104 4.54 12.12 -16.93
N VAL A 105 3.86 13.11 -16.35
CA VAL A 105 2.56 12.93 -15.70
C VAL A 105 1.52 12.49 -16.73
N ARG A 106 0.91 11.33 -16.50
CA ARG A 106 -0.17 10.77 -17.32
C ARG A 106 -1.55 11.16 -16.82
N THR A 107 -1.72 11.19 -15.50
CA THR A 107 -2.97 11.61 -14.88
C THR A 107 -2.78 12.00 -13.42
N HIS A 108 -3.60 12.95 -12.99
CA HIS A 108 -3.87 13.19 -11.57
C HIS A 108 -4.99 12.26 -11.13
N LEU A 109 -4.84 11.64 -9.97
CA LEU A 109 -5.81 10.71 -9.42
C LEU A 109 -6.58 11.36 -8.26
N THR A 110 -7.80 10.89 -8.04
CA THR A 110 -8.73 11.53 -7.08
C THR A 110 -8.30 11.42 -5.62
N ASP A 111 -7.37 10.53 -5.31
CA ASP A 111 -6.75 10.35 -3.99
C ASP A 111 -5.50 11.22 -3.77
N GLY A 112 -5.21 12.18 -4.66
CA GLY A 112 -4.02 13.03 -4.59
C GLY A 112 -2.73 12.36 -5.06
N SER A 113 -2.80 11.13 -5.59
CA SER A 113 -1.64 10.54 -6.28
C SER A 113 -1.51 11.05 -7.72
N LEU A 114 -0.30 10.92 -8.24
CA LEU A 114 -0.01 11.08 -9.66
C LEU A 114 0.37 9.73 -10.26
N LEU A 115 -0.01 9.52 -11.52
CA LEU A 115 0.51 8.42 -12.34
C LEU A 115 1.54 9.00 -13.31
N TYR A 116 2.80 8.62 -13.15
CA TYR A 116 3.88 8.96 -14.06
C TYR A 116 4.12 7.82 -15.05
N ALA A 117 4.38 8.14 -16.32
CA ALA A 117 5.17 7.24 -17.16
C ALA A 117 6.60 7.19 -16.62
N CYS A 118 7.18 6.00 -16.55
CA CYS A 118 8.49 5.81 -15.93
C CYS A 118 9.28 4.70 -16.59
N THR A 119 10.57 4.69 -16.30
CA THR A 119 11.48 3.59 -16.58
C THR A 119 11.83 2.88 -15.28
N VAL A 120 11.74 1.56 -15.27
CA VAL A 120 12.06 0.70 -14.12
C VAL A 120 13.29 -0.13 -14.46
N HIS A 121 14.39 0.05 -13.74
CA HIS A 121 15.56 -0.82 -13.83
C HIS A 121 15.52 -1.88 -12.73
N GLY A 122 15.79 -3.13 -13.08
CA GLY A 122 15.85 -4.21 -12.11
C GLY A 122 16.43 -5.50 -12.68
N VAL A 123 16.21 -6.60 -11.97
CA VAL A 123 16.65 -7.93 -12.39
C VAL A 123 15.93 -8.39 -13.67
N PRO A 124 16.55 -9.20 -14.55
CA PRO A 124 15.93 -9.61 -15.82
C PRO A 124 14.59 -10.35 -15.66
N TYR A 125 14.40 -11.03 -14.53
CA TYR A 125 13.19 -11.79 -14.22
C TYR A 125 12.16 -10.96 -13.43
N LEU A 126 12.29 -9.63 -13.33
CA LEU A 126 11.37 -8.76 -12.60
C LEU A 126 9.87 -9.00 -12.94
N PRO A 127 9.45 -9.24 -14.19
CA PRO A 127 8.05 -9.56 -14.50
C PRO A 127 7.50 -10.80 -13.77
N SER A 128 8.37 -11.74 -13.38
CA SER A 128 7.98 -12.93 -12.60
C SER A 128 7.69 -12.62 -11.13
N LEU A 129 8.13 -11.46 -10.65
CA LEU A 129 7.92 -10.95 -9.29
C LEU A 129 6.67 -10.06 -9.17
N ALA A 130 5.95 -9.83 -10.29
CA ALA A 130 4.73 -9.03 -10.28
C ALA A 130 3.70 -9.60 -9.30
N THR A 131 3.07 -8.71 -8.52
CA THR A 131 2.03 -9.03 -7.55
C THR A 131 0.76 -9.51 -8.25
N GLY A 132 0.41 -8.88 -9.37
CA GLY A 132 -0.79 -9.25 -10.12
C GLY A 132 -0.97 -8.54 -11.45
N GLU A 133 -2.16 -8.70 -12.01
CA GLU A 133 -2.58 -8.09 -13.27
C GLU A 133 -3.12 -6.69 -13.03
N ALA A 134 -2.79 -5.77 -13.93
CA ALA A 134 -3.32 -4.42 -13.99
C ALA A 134 -3.90 -4.14 -15.38
N ARG A 135 -4.66 -3.06 -15.49
CA ARG A 135 -5.12 -2.50 -16.77
C ARG A 135 -5.27 -1.00 -16.65
N LEU A 136 -5.28 -0.31 -17.79
CA LEU A 136 -5.67 1.09 -17.88
C LEU A 136 -7.09 1.17 -18.42
N LEU A 137 -7.95 1.93 -17.75
CA LEU A 137 -9.24 2.36 -18.28
C LEU A 137 -9.13 3.85 -18.61
N GLY A 138 -8.87 4.17 -19.88
CA GLY A 138 -8.34 5.49 -20.24
C GLY A 138 -6.94 5.65 -19.63
N ASN A 139 -6.76 6.68 -18.79
CA ASN A 139 -5.51 6.90 -18.04
C ASN A 139 -5.59 6.44 -16.57
N ALA A 140 -6.73 5.91 -16.12
CA ALA A 140 -6.90 5.46 -14.74
C ALA A 140 -6.44 4.00 -14.57
N PRO A 141 -5.46 3.71 -13.71
CA PRO A 141 -5.00 2.36 -13.49
C PRO A 141 -5.99 1.60 -12.61
N GLN A 142 -6.22 0.34 -12.97
CA GLN A 142 -6.98 -0.62 -12.17
C GLN A 142 -6.14 -1.86 -11.91
N ILE A 143 -6.24 -2.40 -10.70
CA ILE A 143 -5.61 -3.66 -10.32
C ILE A 143 -6.65 -4.70 -9.96
N ARG A 144 -6.31 -5.97 -10.20
CA ARG A 144 -7.16 -7.10 -9.84
C ARG A 144 -6.92 -7.51 -8.39
N LEU A 145 -7.98 -7.51 -7.60
CA LEU A 145 -7.95 -7.84 -6.17
C LEU A 145 -9.03 -8.86 -5.81
N PHE A 146 -8.90 -9.45 -4.62
CA PHE A 146 -9.71 -10.54 -4.14
C PHE A 146 -10.33 -10.23 -2.77
N HIS A 147 -11.62 -10.55 -2.64
CA HIS A 147 -12.33 -10.59 -1.38
C HIS A 147 -12.53 -12.05 -0.94
N HIS A 148 -12.01 -12.38 0.24
CA HIS A 148 -12.13 -13.71 0.83
C HIS A 148 -13.28 -13.78 1.84
N THR A 149 -14.15 -14.76 1.67
CA THR A 149 -15.36 -14.88 2.48
C THR A 149 -15.85 -16.33 2.59
N SER A 150 -17.01 -16.50 3.23
CA SER A 150 -17.70 -17.78 3.38
C SER A 150 -18.53 -18.11 2.13
N ALA A 151 -18.94 -19.39 2.01
CA ALA A 151 -19.76 -19.84 0.90
C ALA A 151 -21.11 -19.11 0.81
N SER A 152 -21.77 -18.89 1.96
CA SER A 152 -23.05 -18.19 2.05
C SER A 152 -22.90 -16.73 1.64
N ALA A 153 -21.95 -16.01 2.24
CA ALA A 153 -21.71 -14.61 1.93
C ALA A 153 -21.37 -14.41 0.43
N LYS A 154 -20.56 -15.29 -0.17
CA LYS A 154 -20.29 -15.22 -1.62
C LYS A 154 -21.57 -15.36 -2.47
N ARG A 155 -22.50 -16.23 -2.08
CA ARG A 155 -23.80 -16.37 -2.78
C ARG A 155 -24.64 -15.11 -2.60
N ASP A 156 -24.69 -14.58 -1.39
CA ASP A 156 -25.48 -13.39 -1.08
C ASP A 156 -24.96 -12.17 -1.85
N ILE A 157 -23.64 -11.95 -1.86
CA ILE A 157 -23.00 -10.87 -2.62
C ILE A 157 -23.25 -11.00 -4.12
N ARG A 158 -23.16 -12.21 -4.68
CA ARG A 158 -23.46 -12.44 -6.10
C ARG A 158 -24.93 -12.17 -6.44
N LYS A 159 -25.84 -12.50 -5.51
CA LYS A 159 -27.27 -12.26 -5.68
C LYS A 159 -27.62 -10.78 -5.55
N SER A 160 -26.99 -10.08 -4.61
CA SER A 160 -27.25 -8.66 -4.34
C SER A 160 -26.54 -7.72 -5.30
N GLY A 161 -25.39 -8.14 -5.85
CA GLY A 161 -24.55 -7.31 -6.72
C GLY A 161 -23.70 -6.29 -5.96
N TYR A 162 -23.56 -6.41 -4.62
CA TYR A 162 -22.79 -5.46 -3.83
C TYR A 162 -22.20 -6.08 -2.55
N PHE A 163 -21.16 -5.44 -2.02
CA PHE A 163 -20.63 -5.64 -0.69
C PHE A 163 -21.18 -4.59 0.28
N TRP A 164 -21.36 -4.98 1.54
CA TRP A 164 -21.47 -4.02 2.64
C TRP A 164 -20.08 -3.58 3.09
N THR A 165 -19.92 -2.29 3.34
CA THR A 165 -18.67 -1.77 3.91
C THR A 165 -18.49 -2.21 5.36
N SER A 166 -17.24 -2.43 5.78
CA SER A 166 -16.84 -2.74 7.14
C SER A 166 -16.41 -1.46 7.86
N SER A 167 -17.04 -1.17 8.99
CA SER A 167 -16.69 -0.02 9.85
C SER A 167 -15.53 -0.32 10.81
N TRP A 168 -14.70 -1.32 10.53
CA TRP A 168 -13.58 -1.69 11.42
C TRP A 168 -12.28 -1.12 10.88
N ASN A 169 -11.37 -0.73 11.78
CA ASN A 169 -9.99 -0.31 11.42
C ASN A 169 -9.14 -1.49 10.92
N ILE A 170 -7.90 -1.21 10.50
CA ILE A 170 -7.04 -2.21 9.84
C ILE A 170 -6.75 -3.47 10.68
N LYS A 171 -6.64 -3.36 12.00
CA LYS A 171 -6.49 -4.53 12.92
C LYS A 171 -7.81 -5.22 13.24
N GLY A 172 -8.95 -4.63 12.86
CA GLY A 172 -10.27 -5.19 13.03
C GLY A 172 -10.78 -5.19 14.46
N THR A 173 -10.35 -4.24 15.31
CA THR A 173 -10.74 -4.20 16.73
C THR A 173 -11.44 -2.91 17.15
N GLU A 174 -11.31 -1.82 16.39
CA GLU A 174 -11.99 -0.55 16.68
C GLU A 174 -13.01 -0.22 15.59
N LYS A 175 -14.16 0.31 16.01
CA LYS A 175 -15.24 0.69 15.10
C LYS A 175 -15.11 2.16 14.71
N LEU A 176 -14.82 2.40 13.44
CA LEU A 176 -14.75 3.71 12.83
C LEU A 176 -16.15 4.27 12.54
N VAL A 177 -16.32 5.58 12.75
CA VAL A 177 -17.63 6.26 12.62
C VAL A 177 -17.74 7.16 11.40
N ASN A 178 -16.62 7.61 10.85
CA ASN A 178 -16.59 8.58 9.76
C ASN A 178 -16.08 7.99 8.44
N ILE A 179 -15.55 6.76 8.43
CA ILE A 179 -15.15 6.02 7.24
C ILE A 179 -15.42 4.53 7.41
N ALA A 180 -15.69 3.84 6.31
CA ALA A 180 -15.82 2.39 6.26
C ALA A 180 -15.07 1.85 5.02
N TYR A 181 -14.74 0.56 5.05
CA TYR A 181 -13.87 -0.05 4.04
C TYR A 181 -14.42 -1.36 3.49
N LEU A 182 -14.16 -1.63 2.21
CA LEU A 182 -14.07 -3.00 1.73
C LEU A 182 -12.61 -3.45 1.75
N TYR A 183 -12.34 -4.50 2.52
CA TYR A 183 -11.03 -5.12 2.64
C TYR A 183 -10.80 -6.14 1.53
N LEU A 184 -9.70 -5.96 0.82
CA LEU A 184 -9.27 -6.74 -0.33
C LEU A 184 -7.79 -7.11 -0.18
N THR A 185 -7.36 -8.10 -0.94
CA THR A 185 -5.97 -8.55 -0.98
C THR A 185 -5.59 -8.99 -2.39
N PRO A 186 -4.32 -8.89 -2.81
CA PRO A 186 -3.88 -9.49 -4.05
C PRO A 186 -3.70 -11.01 -3.96
N LEU A 187 -3.70 -11.58 -2.75
CA LEU A 187 -3.68 -13.03 -2.55
C LEU A 187 -4.96 -13.64 -3.13
N ASP A 188 -4.83 -14.58 -4.07
CA ASP A 188 -5.98 -15.29 -4.65
C ASP A 188 -6.45 -16.47 -3.78
N GLU A 189 -5.66 -16.83 -2.77
CA GLU A 189 -5.94 -17.87 -1.80
C GLU A 189 -5.32 -17.55 -0.43
N ILE A 190 -6.06 -17.84 0.65
CA ILE A 190 -5.57 -17.82 2.04
C ILE A 190 -5.67 -19.25 2.57
N SER A 191 -4.58 -20.00 2.49
CA SER A 191 -4.56 -21.43 2.85
C SER A 191 -3.88 -21.70 4.19
N GLU A 192 -2.97 -20.83 4.61
CA GLU A 192 -2.12 -21.04 5.79
C GLU A 192 -2.17 -19.87 6.78
N GLU A 193 -1.69 -20.11 8.00
CA GLU A 193 -1.61 -19.07 9.04
C GLU A 193 -0.70 -17.90 8.60
N ALA A 194 0.38 -18.20 7.89
CA ALA A 194 1.29 -17.18 7.38
C ALA A 194 0.60 -16.19 6.42
N ASP A 195 -0.38 -16.67 5.63
CA ASP A 195 -1.19 -15.82 4.75
C ASP A 195 -2.12 -14.91 5.57
N LEU A 196 -2.66 -15.38 6.71
CA LEU A 196 -3.48 -14.55 7.60
C LEU A 196 -2.67 -13.38 8.18
N LEU A 197 -1.41 -13.63 8.57
CA LEU A 197 -0.55 -12.59 9.13
C LEU A 197 -0.30 -11.45 8.14
N GLN A 198 -0.20 -11.74 6.83
CA GLN A 198 -0.02 -10.71 5.80
C GLN A 198 -1.22 -9.78 5.62
N ILE A 199 -2.38 -10.19 6.13
CA ILE A 199 -3.62 -9.41 6.07
C ILE A 199 -4.11 -8.99 7.46
N ALA A 200 -3.17 -8.78 8.39
CA ALA A 200 -3.41 -8.32 9.76
C ALA A 200 -4.44 -9.19 10.53
N MET A 201 -4.37 -10.51 10.34
CA MET A 201 -5.21 -11.48 11.04
C MET A 201 -4.36 -12.59 11.65
N ALA A 202 -4.83 -13.14 12.77
CA ALA A 202 -4.17 -14.28 13.40
C ALA A 202 -5.19 -15.20 14.08
N SER A 203 -4.97 -16.51 14.06
CA SER A 203 -5.84 -17.49 14.72
C SER A 203 -5.84 -17.33 16.24
N ASN A 204 -4.72 -16.90 16.83
CA ASN A 204 -4.55 -16.59 18.24
C ASN A 204 -4.76 -15.10 18.58
N GLU A 205 -5.19 -14.28 17.60
CA GLU A 205 -5.43 -12.84 17.73
C GLU A 205 -4.19 -12.01 18.06
N LYS A 206 -2.97 -12.54 17.91
CA LYS A 206 -1.74 -11.86 18.34
C LYS A 206 -0.72 -11.78 17.21
N ILE A 207 -0.18 -10.58 16.98
CA ILE A 207 0.99 -10.36 16.12
C ILE A 207 2.04 -9.61 16.93
N GLY A 208 3.26 -10.15 16.97
CA GLY A 208 4.40 -9.53 17.63
C GLY A 208 5.19 -8.63 16.69
N TYR A 209 5.63 -7.48 17.19
CA TYR A 209 6.48 -6.50 16.51
C TYR A 209 7.69 -6.16 17.38
N GLN A 210 8.77 -5.77 16.72
CA GLN A 210 10.04 -5.40 17.35
C GLN A 210 10.47 -4.03 16.87
N VAL A 211 11.03 -3.24 17.78
CA VAL A 211 11.65 -1.96 17.41
C VAL A 211 12.99 -2.22 16.73
N ASP A 212 13.45 -1.29 15.90
CA ASP A 212 14.71 -1.40 15.15
C ASP A 212 15.92 -1.78 16.03
N GLN A 213 15.94 -1.30 17.28
CA GLN A 213 17.06 -1.51 18.22
C GLN A 213 17.00 -2.87 18.93
N ASN A 214 15.89 -3.61 18.83
CA ASN A 214 15.74 -4.89 19.51
C ASN A 214 16.47 -6.00 18.73
N GLN A 215 17.54 -6.51 19.34
CA GLN A 215 18.34 -7.62 18.80
C GLN A 215 17.93 -8.98 19.39
N GLY A 216 16.97 -9.00 20.32
CA GLY A 216 16.46 -10.20 20.96
C GLY A 216 15.36 -10.88 20.15
N PRO A 217 14.92 -12.09 20.54
CA PRO A 217 13.84 -12.83 19.86
C PRO A 217 12.44 -12.40 20.32
N GLU A 218 12.33 -11.70 21.44
CA GLU A 218 11.04 -11.34 22.05
C GLU A 218 10.48 -10.06 21.42
N PRO A 219 9.16 -9.98 21.15
CA PRO A 219 8.54 -8.78 20.63
C PRO A 219 8.42 -7.68 21.70
N ASP A 220 8.68 -6.43 21.31
CA ASP A 220 8.43 -5.25 22.16
C ASP A 220 6.93 -4.91 22.25
N LEU A 221 6.17 -5.28 21.21
CA LEU A 221 4.75 -5.01 21.10
C LEU A 221 4.02 -6.27 20.64
N ILE A 222 2.98 -6.66 21.38
CA ILE A 222 2.03 -7.69 20.96
C ILE A 222 0.70 -7.00 20.66
N LEU A 223 0.38 -6.86 19.38
CA LEU A 223 -0.88 -6.30 18.94
C LEU A 223 -1.97 -7.37 18.94
N LYS A 224 -3.13 -6.98 19.49
CA LYS A 224 -4.37 -7.73 19.33
C LYS A 224 -4.96 -7.42 17.95
N VAL A 225 -5.20 -8.45 17.15
CA VAL A 225 -5.78 -8.36 15.81
C VAL A 225 -7.03 -9.23 15.67
N TYR A 226 -7.78 -9.03 14.59
CA TYR A 226 -8.96 -9.82 14.27
C TYR A 226 -8.63 -11.32 14.21
N ARG A 227 -9.49 -12.14 14.86
CA ARG A 227 -9.34 -13.59 14.86
C ARG A 227 -9.56 -14.17 13.47
N GLY A 228 -8.47 -14.57 12.83
CA GLY A 228 -8.45 -15.20 11.52
C GLY A 228 -8.78 -16.69 11.54
N SER A 229 -9.28 -17.20 10.41
CA SER A 229 -9.32 -18.64 10.13
C SER A 229 -9.32 -18.87 8.64
N THR A 230 -8.42 -19.74 8.17
CA THR A 230 -8.30 -20.14 6.76
C THR A 230 -9.55 -20.88 6.28
N ARG A 231 -10.22 -21.65 7.16
CA ARG A 231 -11.46 -22.39 6.84
C ARG A 231 -12.61 -21.47 6.42
N LYS A 232 -12.70 -20.27 7.00
CA LYS A 232 -13.75 -19.28 6.70
C LYS A 232 -13.48 -18.41 5.47
N ARG A 233 -12.34 -18.60 4.78
CA ARG A 233 -11.82 -17.73 3.71
C ARG A 233 -11.55 -18.47 2.39
N ARG A 234 -12.17 -19.64 2.22
CA ARG A 234 -12.00 -20.51 1.03
C ARG A 234 -12.78 -20.04 -0.20
N HIS A 235 -13.71 -19.11 -0.05
CA HIS A 235 -14.49 -18.60 -1.17
C HIS A 235 -14.04 -17.20 -1.53
N VAL A 236 -13.79 -17.01 -2.82
CA VAL A 236 -13.19 -15.79 -3.34
C VAL A 236 -14.11 -15.10 -4.35
N LEU A 237 -14.18 -13.78 -4.26
CA LEU A 237 -14.73 -12.89 -5.28
C LEU A 237 -13.59 -12.02 -5.80
N ALA A 238 -13.35 -12.06 -7.11
CA ALA A 238 -12.31 -11.26 -7.76
C ALA A 238 -12.97 -10.08 -8.48
N GLY A 239 -12.29 -8.94 -8.50
CA GLY A 239 -12.72 -7.77 -9.23
C GLY A 239 -11.59 -6.81 -9.54
N TRP A 240 -11.83 -5.93 -10.50
CA TRP A 240 -10.99 -4.79 -10.81
C TRP A 240 -11.32 -3.63 -9.89
N VAL A 241 -10.29 -2.99 -9.35
CA VAL A 241 -10.42 -1.86 -8.44
C VAL A 241 -9.62 -0.71 -9.01
N SER A 242 -10.22 0.47 -9.08
CA SER A 242 -9.51 1.70 -9.45
C SER A 242 -8.48 2.04 -8.37
N CYS A 243 -7.23 2.26 -8.76
CA CYS A 243 -6.16 2.45 -7.79
C CYS A 243 -6.29 3.74 -6.98
N ASP A 244 -7.06 4.72 -7.46
CA ASP A 244 -7.41 5.95 -6.75
C ASP A 244 -8.57 5.79 -5.76
N GLN A 245 -9.22 4.62 -5.73
CA GLN A 245 -10.18 4.25 -4.69
C GLN A 245 -9.53 3.44 -3.55
N ILE A 246 -8.25 3.09 -3.68
CA ILE A 246 -7.51 2.36 -2.66
C ILE A 246 -6.92 3.36 -1.68
N SER A 247 -7.28 3.23 -0.40
CA SER A 247 -6.74 4.07 0.66
C SER A 247 -5.24 3.86 0.84
N PRO A 248 -4.49 4.90 1.23
CA PRO A 248 -3.05 4.80 1.42
C PRO A 248 -2.68 3.67 2.38
N ALA A 249 -1.64 2.92 2.04
CA ALA A 249 -1.07 1.94 2.94
C ALA A 249 -0.29 2.66 4.05
N PRO A 250 -0.45 2.28 5.33
CA PRO A 250 0.44 2.75 6.37
C PRO A 250 1.89 2.33 6.08
N ILE A 251 2.85 3.13 6.56
CA ILE A 251 4.27 2.82 6.42
C ILE A 251 4.98 2.91 7.78
N TYR A 252 6.05 2.17 7.96
CA TYR A 252 7.03 2.42 9.01
C TYR A 252 8.17 3.27 8.45
N ARG A 253 8.72 4.13 9.31
CA ARG A 253 9.98 4.84 9.10
C ARG A 253 11.02 4.20 9.99
N HIS A 254 12.10 3.74 9.39
CA HIS A 254 13.25 3.15 10.07
C HIS A 254 14.40 4.14 10.11
N THR A 255 15.06 4.23 11.27
CA THR A 255 16.20 5.14 11.48
C THR A 255 17.39 4.34 12.01
N PRO A 256 18.04 3.55 11.14
CA PRO A 256 19.20 2.77 11.57
C PRO A 256 20.30 3.70 12.09
N THR A 257 21.05 3.25 13.10
CA THR A 257 22.19 4.00 13.64
C THR A 257 23.27 4.19 12.57
N ASP A 258 23.51 3.14 11.77
CA ASP A 258 24.43 3.14 10.64
C ASP A 258 23.65 2.87 9.36
N GLY A 259 23.46 3.89 8.53
CA GLY A 259 22.80 3.75 7.23
C GLY A 259 21.84 4.90 6.90
N ALA A 260 21.14 4.74 5.78
CA ALA A 260 20.12 5.69 5.36
C ALA A 260 18.78 5.38 6.02
N VAL A 261 17.98 6.42 6.25
CA VAL A 261 16.56 6.27 6.57
C VAL A 261 15.85 5.56 5.42
N TYR A 262 15.01 4.60 5.77
CA TYR A 262 14.19 3.87 4.81
C TYR A 262 12.79 3.66 5.37
N TYR A 263 11.89 3.23 4.50
CA TYR A 263 10.48 3.04 4.80
C TYR A 263 10.05 1.62 4.47
N GLU A 264 9.15 1.07 5.27
CA GLU A 264 8.50 -0.24 5.05
C GLU A 264 7.00 -0.05 4.85
N VAL A 265 6.42 -0.70 3.85
CA VAL A 265 4.98 -0.74 3.66
C VAL A 265 4.37 -1.74 4.64
N VAL A 266 3.50 -1.27 5.53
CA VAL A 266 2.89 -2.10 6.56
C VAL A 266 1.76 -2.92 5.97
N SER A 267 1.79 -4.24 6.21
CA SER A 267 0.79 -5.18 5.67
C SER A 267 0.53 -4.95 4.17
N PRO A 268 1.56 -5.09 3.31
CA PRO A 268 1.54 -4.64 1.92
C PRO A 268 0.51 -5.35 1.04
N PHE A 269 -0.10 -6.43 1.55
CA PHE A 269 -1.13 -7.20 0.86
C PHE A 269 -2.54 -6.94 1.40
N ILE A 270 -2.75 -5.83 2.12
CA ILE A 270 -4.08 -5.29 2.46
C ILE A 270 -4.34 -4.09 1.56
N CYS A 271 -5.39 -4.18 0.74
CA CYS A 271 -5.93 -3.06 -0.02
C CYS A 271 -7.31 -2.71 0.54
N ARG A 272 -7.56 -1.43 0.84
CA ARG A 272 -8.83 -0.98 1.41
C ARG A 272 -9.51 -0.02 0.45
N MET A 273 -10.72 -0.33 0.02
CA MET A 273 -11.55 0.64 -0.69
C MET A 273 -12.33 1.46 0.32
N GLY A 274 -12.02 2.75 0.44
CA GLY A 274 -12.66 3.66 1.38
C GLY A 274 -14.01 4.19 0.86
N ALA A 275 -14.99 4.22 1.74
CA ALA A 275 -16.32 4.73 1.45
C ALA A 275 -16.97 5.35 2.69
N HIS A 276 -18.02 6.14 2.49
CA HIS A 276 -18.81 6.64 3.60
C HIS A 276 -19.42 5.48 4.42
N PRO A 277 -19.56 5.63 5.75
CA PRO A 277 -20.24 4.66 6.59
C PRO A 277 -21.63 4.28 6.03
N ASP A 278 -22.03 3.03 6.22
CA ASP A 278 -23.30 2.44 5.76
C ASP A 278 -23.54 2.44 4.24
N SER A 279 -22.56 2.88 3.44
CA SER A 279 -22.59 2.76 2.00
C SER A 279 -22.27 1.33 1.54
N LYS A 280 -22.37 1.12 0.22
CA LYS A 280 -22.11 -0.16 -0.43
C LYS A 280 -20.98 -0.02 -1.44
N ILE A 281 -20.39 -1.17 -1.76
CA ILE A 281 -19.49 -1.31 -2.92
C ILE A 281 -20.20 -2.16 -3.96
N SER A 282 -20.64 -1.53 -5.05
CA SER A 282 -21.33 -2.19 -6.15
C SER A 282 -20.37 -3.00 -7.02
N ILE A 283 -20.89 -4.08 -7.63
CA ILE A 283 -20.18 -4.93 -8.58
C ILE A 283 -20.81 -4.74 -9.97
N VAL A 284 -20.08 -4.08 -10.87
CA VAL A 284 -20.53 -3.84 -12.26
C VAL A 284 -19.46 -4.38 -13.20
N ASP A 285 -19.80 -5.37 -14.03
CA ASP A 285 -18.88 -5.98 -15.00
C ASP A 285 -17.52 -6.39 -14.40
N HIS A 286 -17.56 -7.03 -13.23
CA HIS A 286 -16.38 -7.42 -12.44
C HIS A 286 -15.52 -6.26 -11.93
N VAL A 287 -16.04 -5.03 -11.93
CA VAL A 287 -15.42 -3.85 -11.30
C VAL A 287 -16.09 -3.61 -9.96
N PHE A 288 -15.29 -3.36 -8.93
CA PHE A 288 -15.79 -2.91 -7.64
C PHE A 288 -15.80 -1.38 -7.61
N ILE A 289 -16.96 -0.80 -7.27
CA ILE A 289 -17.18 0.64 -7.30
C ILE A 289 -17.80 1.05 -5.97
N ALA A 290 -17.15 1.95 -5.23
CA ALA A 290 -17.77 2.53 -4.05
C ALA A 290 -18.93 3.44 -4.46
N ASP A 291 -20.12 3.23 -3.91
CA ASP A 291 -21.29 4.06 -4.22
C ASP A 291 -21.12 5.49 -3.67
N ALA A 292 -20.39 5.62 -2.55
CA ALA A 292 -20.04 6.89 -1.92
C ALA A 292 -18.55 6.83 -1.50
N PRO A 293 -17.60 6.98 -2.44
CA PRO A 293 -16.17 6.85 -2.16
C PRO A 293 -15.73 7.89 -1.12
N LYS A 294 -14.84 7.50 -0.21
CA LYS A 294 -14.25 8.39 0.79
C LYS A 294 -12.78 8.03 0.98
N GLN A 295 -11.93 9.05 1.04
CA GLN A 295 -10.52 8.93 1.38
C GLN A 295 -10.19 9.86 2.53
N LEU A 296 -9.13 9.52 3.26
CA LEU A 296 -8.51 10.41 4.23
C LEU A 296 -7.18 10.87 3.64
N ASP A 297 -6.95 12.19 3.62
CA ASP A 297 -5.83 12.81 2.91
C ASP A 297 -4.52 12.79 3.73
N TYR A 298 -4.23 11.64 4.36
CA TYR A 298 -2.99 11.41 5.09
C TYR A 298 -2.53 9.95 4.98
N VAL A 299 -1.26 9.73 5.28
CA VAL A 299 -0.62 8.42 5.45
C VAL A 299 -0.22 8.28 6.91
N VAL A 300 -0.51 7.14 7.54
CA VAL A 300 0.03 6.83 8.86
C VAL A 300 1.48 6.39 8.70
N VAL A 301 2.41 7.05 9.39
CA VAL A 301 3.85 6.81 9.32
C VAL A 301 4.41 6.54 10.71
N GLY A 302 4.42 5.27 11.09
CA GLY A 302 4.91 4.82 12.39
C GLY A 302 6.44 4.94 12.50
N ASP A 303 6.95 5.39 13.65
CA ASP A 303 8.38 5.37 13.95
C ASP A 303 8.79 3.99 14.48
N ALA A 304 9.52 3.21 13.68
CA ALA A 304 9.93 1.85 14.02
C ALA A 304 10.94 1.77 15.17
N THR A 305 11.44 2.90 15.67
CA THR A 305 12.33 2.96 16.83
C THR A 305 11.59 3.02 18.17
N SER A 306 10.26 3.05 18.14
CA SER A 306 9.42 3.20 19.34
C SER A 306 8.20 2.27 19.32
N VAL A 307 7.76 1.82 20.50
CA VAL A 307 6.56 0.98 20.63
C VAL A 307 5.30 1.71 20.17
N GLU A 308 5.18 3.01 20.45
CA GLU A 308 4.07 3.84 19.99
C GLU A 308 4.04 3.94 18.45
N GLY A 309 5.20 4.19 17.83
CA GLY A 309 5.32 4.23 16.38
C GLY A 309 5.04 2.88 15.73
N LEU A 310 5.45 1.76 16.34
CA LEU A 310 5.06 0.41 15.87
C LEU A 310 3.55 0.18 15.92
N ALA A 311 2.87 0.69 16.95
CA ALA A 311 1.42 0.55 17.10
C ALA A 311 0.63 1.43 16.12
N ALA A 312 1.15 2.61 15.77
CA ALA A 312 0.44 3.64 15.04
C ALA A 312 -0.30 3.17 13.76
N PRO A 313 0.32 2.39 12.84
CA PRO A 313 -0.38 1.84 11.68
C PRO A 313 -1.66 1.05 11.99
N TYR A 314 -1.71 0.42 13.17
CA TYR A 314 -2.83 -0.42 13.61
C TYR A 314 -3.81 0.32 14.52
N THR A 315 -3.51 1.57 14.89
CA THR A 315 -4.36 2.46 15.68
C THR A 315 -4.54 3.79 14.94
N GLU A 316 -4.89 3.71 13.66
CA GLU A 316 -5.00 4.85 12.74
C GLU A 316 -6.00 5.92 13.19
N GLU A 317 -6.96 5.53 14.03
CA GLU A 317 -7.94 6.39 14.69
C GLU A 317 -7.41 7.17 15.90
N ASN A 318 -6.25 6.77 16.42
CA ASN A 318 -5.70 7.29 17.67
C ASN A 318 -4.18 7.40 17.57
N THR A 319 -3.72 8.18 16.59
CA THR A 319 -2.28 8.44 16.42
C THR A 319 -2.02 9.84 15.87
N THR A 320 -0.90 10.42 16.29
CA THR A 320 -0.35 11.66 15.74
C THR A 320 0.70 11.39 14.65
N HIS A 321 1.06 10.11 14.44
CA HIS A 321 2.02 9.66 13.44
C HIS A 321 1.41 9.71 12.02
N ILE A 322 1.04 10.90 11.57
CA ILE A 322 0.41 11.13 10.27
C ILE A 322 1.24 12.09 9.43
N TRP A 323 1.37 11.77 8.15
CA TRP A 323 1.94 12.66 7.13
C TRP A 323 0.85 13.04 6.15
N LYS A 324 0.79 14.32 5.77
CA LYS A 324 -0.34 14.85 5.00
C LYS A 324 -0.07 14.76 3.51
N ILE A 325 -1.05 14.29 2.76
CA ILE A 325 -0.95 14.14 1.30
C ILE A 325 -1.17 15.49 0.64
N VAL A 326 -0.29 15.86 -0.30
CA VAL A 326 -0.49 17.02 -1.16
C VAL A 326 -1.44 16.67 -2.29
N ARG A 327 -2.34 17.61 -2.60
CA ARG A 327 -3.10 17.61 -3.84
C ARG A 327 -2.56 18.73 -4.72
N THR A 328 -1.81 18.39 -5.76
CA THR A 328 -1.27 19.37 -6.70
C THR A 328 -2.37 19.93 -7.59
N ALA A 329 -2.15 21.13 -8.13
CA ALA A 329 -3.05 21.72 -9.11
C ALA A 329 -3.09 20.87 -10.40
N PRO A 330 -4.17 20.94 -11.20
CA PRO A 330 -4.18 20.30 -12.51
C PRO A 330 -3.00 20.77 -13.37
N ASN A 331 -2.26 19.83 -13.97
CA ASN A 331 -1.05 20.04 -14.78
C ASN A 331 0.23 20.37 -14.00
N ASP A 332 0.19 20.32 -12.67
CA ASP A 332 1.38 20.41 -11.82
C ASP A 332 1.90 19.00 -11.47
N ASP A 333 3.14 18.89 -11.04
CA ASP A 333 3.79 17.62 -10.74
C ASP A 333 4.58 17.70 -9.43
N PHE A 334 4.87 16.57 -8.80
CA PHE A 334 5.56 16.58 -7.51
C PHE A 334 6.98 17.13 -7.57
N VAL A 335 7.70 16.99 -8.68
CA VAL A 335 9.05 17.52 -8.82
C VAL A 335 9.00 19.04 -8.94
N SER A 336 8.16 19.58 -9.83
CA SER A 336 7.99 21.05 -9.95
C SER A 336 7.44 21.64 -8.66
N TYR A 337 6.43 21.02 -8.05
CA TYR A 337 5.89 21.44 -6.76
C TYR A 337 6.99 21.51 -5.69
N TRP A 338 7.85 20.51 -5.60
CA TRP A 338 8.96 20.50 -4.63
C TRP A 338 9.95 21.64 -4.89
N ARG A 339 10.27 21.93 -6.15
CA ARG A 339 11.15 23.06 -6.52
C ARG A 339 10.56 24.40 -6.06
N ASP A 340 9.26 24.59 -6.33
CA ASP A 340 8.58 25.86 -6.09
C ASP A 340 8.31 26.12 -4.60
N HIS A 341 8.26 25.04 -3.80
CA HIS A 341 8.07 25.06 -2.35
C HIS A 341 9.34 24.61 -1.60
N ALA A 342 10.52 24.88 -2.18
CA ALA A 342 11.78 24.46 -1.57
C ALA A 342 12.01 25.17 -0.23
N ASN A 343 12.29 24.39 0.81
CA ASN A 343 12.57 24.87 2.17
C ASN A 343 11.41 25.62 2.85
N THR A 344 10.16 25.36 2.45
CA THR A 344 8.96 25.90 3.12
C THR A 344 8.26 24.86 3.99
N PRO A 345 7.70 25.25 5.15
CA PRO A 345 6.98 24.33 6.03
C PRO A 345 5.54 24.10 5.55
N GLU A 346 5.34 23.09 4.70
CA GLU A 346 4.02 22.80 4.11
C GLU A 346 3.05 22.07 5.05
N PHE A 347 3.56 21.26 5.99
CA PHE A 347 2.72 20.38 6.83
C PHE A 347 1.62 21.13 7.60
N ALA A 348 1.94 22.31 8.15
CA ALA A 348 1.00 23.09 8.96
C ALA A 348 -0.13 23.69 8.12
N GLY A 349 0.12 23.95 6.83
CA GLY A 349 -0.86 24.54 5.90
C GLY A 349 -1.93 23.57 5.43
N ILE A 350 -1.71 22.26 5.59
CA ILE A 350 -2.65 21.22 5.12
C ILE A 350 -3.55 20.79 6.28
N SER A 351 -4.86 20.86 6.11
CA SER A 351 -5.83 20.30 7.05
C SER A 351 -6.34 18.95 6.55
N VAL A 352 -6.52 18.00 7.47
CA VAL A 352 -6.97 16.63 7.13
C VAL A 352 -8.05 16.18 8.10
N GLU A 353 -9.03 15.45 7.59
CA GLU A 353 -9.97 14.69 8.43
C GLU A 353 -9.27 13.42 8.95
N LEU A 354 -9.33 13.16 10.25
CA LEU A 354 -8.78 11.95 10.86
C LEU A 354 -9.85 10.86 10.98
N ALA A 355 -9.45 9.60 10.98
CA ALA A 355 -10.32 8.50 11.36
C ALA A 355 -10.80 8.66 12.81
N GLN A 356 -12.06 8.38 13.08
CA GLN A 356 -12.69 8.59 14.39
C GLN A 356 -13.37 7.31 14.88
N VAL A 357 -13.36 7.11 16.19
CA VAL A 357 -14.15 6.07 16.88
C VAL A 357 -15.31 6.68 17.65
N VAL A 358 -16.28 5.84 18.03
CA VAL A 358 -17.33 6.24 18.97
C VAL A 358 -16.66 6.65 20.28
N ALA A 359 -16.90 7.86 20.76
CA ALA A 359 -16.45 8.27 22.10
C ALA A 359 -17.03 7.29 23.14
N ALA A 360 -16.20 6.78 24.04
CA ALA A 360 -16.69 5.96 25.13
C ALA A 360 -17.74 6.76 25.93
N SER A 361 -19.00 6.33 25.84
CA SER A 361 -20.14 6.90 26.53
C SER A 361 -20.14 6.58 28.01
#